data_AF-A0A7C7UUA1-F1
#
_entry.id   AF-A0A7C7UUA1-F1
#
_cell.length_a   1.000
_cell.length_b   1.000
_cell.length_c   1.000
_cell.angle_alpha   90.00
_cell.angle_beta   90.00
_cell.angle_gamma   90.00
#
_symmetry.space_group_name_H-M   'P 1'
#
loop_
_entity.id
_entity.type
_entity.pdbx_description
1 polymer ?
#
loop_
_entity_poly.entity_id
_entity_poly.type
_entity_poly.pdbx_seq_one_letter_code
_entity_poly.pdbx_strand_id
1 'polypeptide(L)'
;MNPAPPVTSTFMVFANIFNLAYFTLLMVNLRLGVPVKVVLLNSNTDLAERIENEAAWPPLGLLYTGTVLQNHGHEVKLIDNARVQLSVEKVVERVEKEDPEIVGISALTHTFKQSMKLADAIKEKNPDIKIVYGNYHPTFECVKLLKNC
;
A
#
# COMPACT_ATOMS: atom_id res chain seq x y z
N MET A 1 -0.40 4.12 33.51
CA MET A 1 -0.04 4.97 32.35
C MET A 1 1.18 4.34 31.71
N ASN A 2 1.02 3.69 30.56
CA ASN A 2 2.17 3.14 29.83
C ASN A 2 2.70 4.23 28.89
N PRO A 3 4.00 4.51 28.84
CA PRO A 3 4.54 5.52 27.95
C PRO A 3 4.28 5.12 26.49
N ALA A 4 3.92 6.10 25.66
CA ALA A 4 3.77 5.90 24.23
C ALA A 4 5.11 5.44 23.62
N PRO A 5 5.10 4.47 22.70
CA PRO A 5 6.32 3.99 22.06
C PRO A 5 6.98 5.11 21.22
N PRO A 6 8.31 5.09 21.08
CA PRO A 6 9.05 6.12 20.36
C PRO A 6 8.73 6.08 18.86
N VAL A 7 8.45 7.26 18.32
CA VAL A 7 8.06 7.50 16.92
C VAL A 7 9.32 7.46 16.04
N THR A 8 9.74 6.28 15.56
CA THR A 8 10.90 6.16 14.64
C THR A 8 10.81 5.10 13.53
N SER A 9 9.69 4.38 13.35
CA SER A 9 9.49 3.53 12.16
C SER A 9 8.38 4.09 11.26
N THR A 10 8.73 4.47 10.03
CA THR A 10 7.87 5.13 9.02
C THR A 10 6.85 4.16 8.40
N PHE A 11 6.02 3.55 9.23
CA PHE A 11 4.84 2.79 8.82
C PHE A 11 3.62 3.50 9.37
N MET A 12 2.76 3.97 8.46
CA MET A 12 1.62 4.78 8.83
C MET A 12 0.35 4.00 8.46
N VAL A 13 -0.36 3.57 9.50
CA VAL A 13 -1.54 2.71 9.42
C VAL A 13 -2.72 3.55 9.86
N PHE A 14 -3.78 3.63 9.05
CA PHE A 14 -4.91 4.51 9.32
C PHE A 14 -6.19 3.73 9.59
N ALA A 15 -6.84 4.09 10.70
CA ALA A 15 -8.14 3.59 11.11
C ALA A 15 -9.26 4.57 10.71
N ASN A 16 -10.08 4.14 9.75
CA ASN A 16 -11.50 4.45 9.49
C ASN A 16 -12.00 5.88 9.11
N ILE A 17 -12.95 5.85 8.16
CA ILE A 17 -14.01 6.80 7.73
C ILE A 17 -13.63 8.04 6.90
N PHE A 18 -12.38 8.53 6.90
CA PHE A 18 -11.98 9.51 5.89
C PHE A 18 -11.31 8.83 4.71
N ASN A 19 -12.02 8.81 3.58
CA ASN A 19 -11.64 8.34 2.25
C ASN A 19 -10.11 8.27 2.06
N LEU A 20 -9.56 7.10 1.71
CA LEU A 20 -8.12 6.88 1.46
C LEU A 20 -7.54 7.94 0.50
N ALA A 21 -8.37 8.44 -0.41
CA ALA A 21 -8.05 9.55 -1.29
C ALA A 21 -7.79 10.86 -0.53
N TYR A 22 -8.62 11.22 0.45
CA TYR A 22 -8.44 12.43 1.28
C TYR A 22 -7.21 12.34 2.18
N PHE A 23 -6.92 11.15 2.71
CA PHE A 23 -5.77 10.98 3.57
C PHE A 23 -4.45 10.95 2.77
N THR A 24 -4.42 10.29 1.60
CA THR A 24 -3.28 10.38 0.69
C THR A 24 -3.10 11.83 0.22
N LEU A 25 -4.20 12.52 -0.12
CA LEU A 25 -4.18 13.94 -0.45
C LEU A 25 -3.69 14.81 0.74
N LEU A 26 -4.04 14.48 1.98
CA LEU A 26 -3.57 15.18 3.19
C LEU A 26 -2.07 14.96 3.43
N MET A 27 -1.59 13.73 3.27
CA MET A 27 -0.16 13.38 3.40
C MET A 27 0.70 13.97 2.30
N VAL A 28 0.14 14.09 1.10
CA VAL A 28 0.79 14.80 -0.01
C VAL A 28 0.69 16.31 0.19
N ASN A 29 -0.45 16.85 0.64
CA ASN A 29 -0.60 18.28 0.97
C ASN A 29 0.27 18.75 2.14
N LEU A 30 0.66 17.85 3.06
CA LEU A 30 1.65 18.14 4.10
C LEU A 30 3.07 18.37 3.53
N ARG A 31 3.30 18.07 2.25
CA ARG A 31 4.44 18.53 1.45
C ARG A 31 3.96 19.33 0.24
N LEU A 32 3.59 20.59 0.47
CA LEU A 32 3.59 21.72 -0.49
C LEU A 32 3.63 21.32 -1.98
N GLY A 33 2.48 21.16 -2.67
CA GLY A 33 2.34 21.33 -4.13
C GLY A 33 3.28 20.62 -5.12
N VAL A 34 4.13 19.68 -4.68
CA VAL A 34 5.10 18.99 -5.54
C VAL A 34 4.52 17.65 -6.01
N PRO A 35 4.49 17.38 -7.32
CA PRO A 35 4.19 16.06 -7.87
C PRO A 35 5.07 14.97 -7.23
N VAL A 36 4.45 13.88 -6.80
CA VAL A 36 5.16 12.70 -6.28
C VAL A 36 4.78 11.48 -7.10
N LYS A 37 5.67 10.49 -7.13
CA LYS A 37 5.36 9.20 -7.76
C LYS A 37 4.87 8.18 -6.73
N VAL A 38 3.69 7.62 -7.00
CA VAL A 38 3.01 6.65 -6.14
C VAL A 38 2.81 5.34 -6.89
N VAL A 39 3.23 4.23 -6.28
CA VAL A 39 2.83 2.89 -6.72
C VAL A 39 1.69 2.40 -5.83
N LEU A 40 0.55 2.12 -6.45
CA LEU A 40 -0.57 1.44 -5.82
C LEU A 40 -0.46 -0.06 -6.08
N LEU A 41 -0.49 -0.85 -5.01
CA LEU A 41 -0.25 -2.29 -5.07
C LEU A 41 -1.48 -3.06 -4.54
N ASN A 42 -2.06 -3.89 -5.40
CA ASN A 42 -3.07 -4.87 -5.00
C ASN A 42 -2.38 -6.20 -4.69
N SER A 43 -2.27 -6.57 -3.42
CA SER A 43 -1.58 -7.81 -3.02
C SER A 43 -2.36 -9.05 -3.43
N ASN A 44 -1.65 -10.13 -3.76
CA ASN A 44 -2.22 -11.47 -3.87
C ASN A 44 -2.23 -12.20 -2.51
N THR A 45 -2.68 -13.44 -2.55
CA THR A 45 -2.49 -14.44 -1.49
C THR A 45 -1.24 -15.28 -1.76
N ASP A 46 -0.59 -15.76 -0.69
CA ASP A 46 0.49 -16.77 -0.70
C ASP A 46 -0.01 -18.20 -1.03
N LEU A 47 -1.28 -18.35 -1.44
CA LEU A 47 -1.85 -19.66 -1.75
C LEU A 47 -1.65 -19.92 -3.24
N ALA A 48 -0.80 -20.91 -3.55
CA ALA A 48 -0.47 -21.32 -4.92
C ALA A 48 -1.64 -21.96 -5.69
N GLU A 49 -2.81 -22.15 -5.08
CA GLU A 49 -3.92 -22.84 -5.72
C GLU A 49 -5.28 -22.24 -5.33
N ARG A 50 -6.15 -22.18 -6.36
CA ARG A 50 -7.59 -21.87 -6.36
C ARG A 50 -7.89 -20.37 -6.30
N ILE A 51 -8.39 -19.72 -7.34
CA ILE A 51 -9.45 -20.13 -8.28
C ILE A 51 -9.04 -19.65 -9.67
N GLU A 52 -9.45 -20.36 -10.72
CA GLU A 52 -9.40 -19.88 -12.10
C GLU A 52 -9.80 -18.39 -12.17
N ASN A 53 -9.03 -17.64 -12.95
CA ASN A 53 -8.96 -16.17 -13.03
C ASN A 53 -10.25 -15.46 -13.52
N GLU A 54 -11.43 -16.03 -13.27
CA GLU A 54 -12.74 -15.46 -13.65
C GLU A 54 -13.28 -14.45 -12.61
N ALA A 55 -12.73 -14.42 -11.40
CA ALA A 55 -13.19 -13.54 -10.30
C ALA A 55 -12.15 -12.49 -9.85
N ALA A 56 -11.16 -12.17 -10.67
CA ALA A 56 -10.28 -11.03 -10.42
C ALA A 56 -11.04 -9.74 -10.76
N TRP A 57 -11.89 -9.30 -9.83
CA TRP A 57 -12.61 -8.04 -9.96
C TRP A 57 -11.61 -6.88 -9.98
N PRO A 58 -11.81 -5.87 -10.85
CA PRO A 58 -10.97 -4.69 -10.85
C PRO A 58 -10.90 -4.08 -9.45
N PRO A 59 -9.73 -3.65 -8.96
CA PRO A 59 -9.60 -3.05 -7.65
C PRO A 59 -10.14 -1.61 -7.66
N LEU A 60 -11.47 -1.45 -7.73
CA LEU A 60 -12.15 -0.16 -7.95
C LEU A 60 -11.73 0.92 -6.94
N GLY A 61 -11.52 0.55 -5.68
CA GLY A 61 -11.04 1.49 -4.65
C GLY A 61 -9.63 2.03 -4.94
N LEU A 62 -8.71 1.18 -5.43
CA LEU A 62 -7.38 1.59 -5.85
C LEU A 62 -7.44 2.44 -7.13
N LEU A 63 -8.27 2.04 -8.10
CA LEU A 63 -8.45 2.80 -9.34
C LEU A 63 -8.99 4.21 -9.05
N TYR A 64 -10.03 4.32 -8.22
CA TYR A 64 -10.56 5.61 -7.78
C TYR A 64 -9.49 6.45 -7.07
N THR A 65 -8.76 5.86 -6.12
CA THR A 65 -7.67 6.54 -5.40
C THR A 65 -6.60 7.03 -6.36
N GLY A 66 -6.20 6.19 -7.32
CA GLY A 66 -5.23 6.54 -8.35
C GLY A 66 -5.69 7.70 -9.22
N THR A 67 -6.95 7.67 -9.69
CA THR A 67 -7.52 8.79 -10.47
C THR A 67 -7.55 10.09 -9.67
N VAL A 68 -7.92 10.05 -8.39
CA VAL A 68 -7.88 11.26 -7.54
C VAL A 68 -6.46 11.79 -7.42
N LEU A 69 -5.46 10.95 -7.18
CA LEU A 69 -4.06 11.37 -7.08
C LEU A 69 -3.54 11.95 -8.40
N GLN A 70 -3.87 11.31 -9.53
CA GLN A 70 -3.53 11.82 -10.86
C GLN A 70 -4.14 13.20 -11.12
N ASN A 71 -5.42 13.40 -10.76
CA ASN A 71 -6.10 14.69 -10.91
C ASN A 71 -5.50 15.81 -10.05
N HIS A 72 -4.71 15.47 -9.03
CA HIS A 72 -3.96 16.42 -8.20
C HIS A 72 -2.48 16.54 -8.60
N GLY A 73 -2.10 16.01 -9.76
CA GLY A 73 -0.77 16.20 -10.36
C GLY A 73 0.28 15.17 -9.95
N HIS A 74 -0.11 14.06 -9.31
CA HIS A 74 0.82 12.99 -8.95
C HIS A 74 0.95 11.94 -10.05
N GLU A 75 2.13 11.36 -10.19
CA GLU A 75 2.31 10.21 -11.06
C GLU A 75 1.86 8.94 -10.32
N VAL A 76 0.99 8.15 -10.93
CA VAL A 76 0.46 6.94 -10.31
C VAL A 76 0.68 5.74 -11.22
N LYS A 77 1.19 4.65 -10.63
CA LYS A 77 1.29 3.33 -11.25
C LYS A 77 0.48 2.34 -10.43
N LEU A 78 -0.16 1.39 -11.10
CA LEU A 78 -0.91 0.31 -10.45
C LEU A 78 -0.24 -1.03 -10.76
N ILE A 79 0.07 -1.79 -9.70
CA ILE A 79 0.50 -3.18 -9.78
C ILE A 79 -0.64 -4.03 -9.22
N ASP A 80 -1.42 -4.64 -10.10
CA ASP A 80 -2.48 -5.55 -9.72
C ASP A 80 -1.95 -6.99 -9.53
N ASN A 81 -1.27 -7.23 -8.41
CA ASN A 81 -0.68 -8.55 -8.17
C ASN A 81 -1.73 -9.62 -7.87
N ALA A 82 -2.92 -9.26 -7.40
CA ALA A 82 -4.04 -10.20 -7.27
C ALA A 82 -4.43 -10.82 -8.62
N ARG A 83 -4.25 -10.09 -9.74
CA ARG A 83 -4.49 -10.60 -11.09
C ARG A 83 -3.27 -11.28 -11.70
N VAL A 84 -2.08 -10.68 -11.54
CA VAL A 84 -0.86 -11.12 -12.25
C VAL A 84 -0.12 -12.24 -11.51
N GLN A 85 -0.30 -12.37 -10.20
CA GLN A 85 0.23 -13.45 -9.37
C GLN A 85 1.75 -13.63 -9.47
N LEU A 86 2.49 -12.51 -9.36
CA LEU A 86 3.95 -12.52 -9.32
C LEU A 86 4.47 -12.94 -7.94
N SER A 87 5.70 -13.48 -7.93
CA SER A 87 6.47 -13.66 -6.70
C SER A 87 6.80 -12.31 -6.04
N VAL A 88 7.15 -12.35 -4.76
CA VAL A 88 7.55 -11.17 -3.98
C VAL A 88 8.69 -10.43 -4.67
N GLU A 89 9.71 -11.16 -5.11
CA GLU A 89 10.91 -10.61 -5.76
C GLU A 89 10.54 -9.89 -7.05
N LYS A 90 9.64 -10.45 -7.86
CA LYS A 90 9.17 -9.83 -9.11
C LYS A 90 8.29 -8.61 -8.88
N VAL A 91 7.54 -8.57 -7.78
CA VAL A 91 6.84 -7.34 -7.39
C VAL A 91 7.84 -6.26 -6.98
N VAL A 92 8.83 -6.61 -6.16
CA VAL A 92 9.87 -5.67 -5.70
C VAL A 92 10.64 -5.10 -6.90
N GLU A 93 11.08 -5.93 -7.85
CA GLU A 93 11.75 -5.48 -9.08
C GLU A 93 10.89 -4.45 -9.86
N ARG A 94 9.56 -4.65 -9.92
CA ARG A 94 8.65 -3.69 -10.58
C ARG A 94 8.53 -2.40 -9.79
N VAL A 95 8.43 -2.48 -8.47
CA VAL A 95 8.39 -1.29 -7.61
C VAL A 95 9.68 -0.48 -7.75
N GLU A 96 10.85 -1.13 -7.69
CA GLU A 96 12.15 -0.48 -7.87
C GLU A 96 12.28 0.20 -9.23
N LYS A 97 11.81 -0.46 -10.30
CA LYS A 97 11.84 0.11 -11.65
C LYS A 97 11.03 1.40 -11.78
N GLU A 98 9.92 1.51 -11.05
CA GLU A 98 9.11 2.72 -11.05
C GLU A 98 9.75 3.85 -10.24
N ASP A 99 10.66 3.55 -9.31
CA ASP A 99 11.31 4.52 -8.40
C ASP A 99 10.29 5.44 -7.68
N PRO A 100 9.34 4.89 -6.89
CA PRO A 100 8.32 5.68 -6.20
C PRO A 100 8.80 6.23 -4.87
N GLU A 101 8.22 7.35 -4.46
CA GLU A 101 8.38 7.88 -3.11
C GLU A 101 7.43 7.21 -2.10
N ILE A 102 6.29 6.73 -2.61
CA ILE A 102 5.21 6.14 -1.81
C ILE A 102 4.72 4.85 -2.47
N VAL A 103 4.55 3.80 -1.67
CA VAL A 103 3.83 2.59 -2.06
C VAL A 103 2.57 2.45 -1.19
N GLY A 104 1.41 2.50 -1.83
CA GLY A 104 0.12 2.22 -1.21
C GLY A 104 -0.27 0.76 -1.40
N ILE A 105 -0.37 -0.02 -0.33
CA ILE A 105 -0.70 -1.44 -0.35
C ILE A 105 -2.15 -1.66 0.09
N SER A 106 -2.97 -2.26 -0.78
CA SER A 106 -4.33 -2.70 -0.44
C SER A 106 -4.26 -4.03 0.31
N ALA A 107 -4.57 -4.00 1.61
CA ALA A 107 -4.48 -5.16 2.49
C ALA A 107 -5.86 -5.57 3.01
N LEU A 108 -6.38 -6.68 2.49
CA LEU A 108 -7.56 -7.37 2.99
C LEU A 108 -7.15 -8.42 4.02
N THR A 109 -8.11 -8.94 4.79
CA THR A 109 -7.80 -9.91 5.85
C THR A 109 -7.05 -11.14 5.36
N HIS A 110 -7.38 -11.65 4.17
CA HIS A 110 -6.73 -12.82 3.58
C HIS A 110 -5.40 -12.50 2.87
N THR A 111 -5.17 -11.25 2.45
CA THR A 111 -3.91 -10.82 1.81
C THR A 111 -2.93 -10.18 2.78
N PHE A 112 -3.35 -9.89 4.02
CA PHE A 112 -2.59 -9.10 4.98
C PHE A 112 -1.15 -9.60 5.22
N LYS A 113 -0.98 -10.91 5.45
CA LYS A 113 0.36 -11.50 5.65
C LYS A 113 1.26 -11.29 4.43
N GLN A 114 0.69 -11.43 3.24
CA GLN A 114 1.41 -11.23 1.98
C GLN A 114 1.74 -9.74 1.77
N SER A 115 0.82 -8.83 2.11
CA SER A 115 1.04 -7.39 2.10
C SER A 115 2.21 -6.98 3.01
N MET A 116 2.33 -7.57 4.20
CA MET A 116 3.47 -7.34 5.10
C MET A 116 4.78 -7.83 4.49
N LYS A 117 4.83 -9.08 4.00
CA LYS A 117 6.02 -9.64 3.31
C LYS A 117 6.50 -8.74 2.17
N LEU A 118 5.55 -8.24 1.36
CA LEU A 118 5.86 -7.33 0.25
C LEU A 118 6.41 -5.99 0.75
N ALA A 119 5.83 -5.41 1.80
CA ALA A 119 6.32 -4.17 2.36
C ALA A 119 7.73 -4.30 2.95
N ASP A 120 7.98 -5.37 3.70
CA ASP A 120 9.30 -5.66 4.28
C ASP A 120 10.34 -5.79 3.17
N ALA A 121 10.05 -6.58 2.13
CA ALA A 121 10.96 -6.78 1.00
C ALA A 121 11.21 -5.48 0.20
N ILE A 122 10.20 -4.62 0.05
CA ILE A 122 10.37 -3.30 -0.58
C ILE A 122 11.28 -2.41 0.29
N LYS A 123 11.08 -2.41 1.60
CA LYS A 123 11.87 -1.62 2.55
C LYS A 123 13.32 -2.09 2.67
N GLU A 124 13.57 -3.38 2.56
CA GLU A 124 14.92 -3.94 2.50
C GLU A 124 15.71 -3.40 1.30
N LYS A 125 15.04 -3.14 0.18
CA LYS A 125 15.65 -2.53 -1.00
C LYS A 125 15.81 -1.03 -0.90
N ASN A 126 14.79 -0.35 -0.41
CA ASN A 126 14.82 1.09 -0.22
C ASN A 126 14.07 1.48 1.07
N PRO A 127 14.80 1.76 2.16
CA PRO A 127 14.19 2.11 3.44
C PRO A 127 13.50 3.47 3.44
N ASP A 128 13.78 4.34 2.45
CA ASP A 128 13.22 5.69 2.35
C ASP A 128 11.81 5.71 1.73
N ILE A 129 11.42 4.65 1.00
CA ILE A 129 10.07 4.53 0.42
C ILE A 129 9.03 4.53 1.54
N LYS A 130 8.04 5.41 1.47
CA LYS A 130 6.94 5.40 2.45
C LYS A 130 5.93 4.32 2.10
N ILE A 131 5.63 3.43 3.04
CA ILE A 131 4.60 2.41 2.88
C ILE A 131 3.31 2.88 3.56
N VAL A 132 2.20 2.83 2.83
CA VAL A 132 0.86 3.15 3.35
C VAL A 132 -0.03 1.94 3.14
N TYR A 133 -0.67 1.46 4.20
CA TYR A 133 -1.66 0.38 4.10
C TYR A 133 -3.07 0.94 4.05
N GLY A 134 -3.90 0.42 3.14
CA GLY A 134 -5.32 0.74 3.05
C GLY A 134 -6.21 -0.51 3.05
N ASN A 135 -7.53 -0.28 3.02
CA ASN A 135 -8.58 -1.30 3.02
C ASN A 135 -8.93 -1.87 4.43
N TYR A 136 -9.79 -2.88 4.47
CA TYR A 136 -10.48 -3.35 5.68
C TYR A 136 -9.53 -3.78 6.83
N HIS A 137 -8.51 -4.58 6.55
CA HIS A 137 -7.68 -5.14 7.61
C HIS A 137 -6.87 -4.09 8.39
N PRO A 138 -6.10 -3.19 7.74
CA PRO A 138 -5.36 -2.16 8.46
C PRO A 138 -6.26 -1.15 9.17
N THR A 139 -7.50 -1.02 8.69
CA THR A 139 -8.51 -0.16 9.29
C THR A 139 -9.00 -0.68 10.65
N PHE A 140 -9.12 -2.00 10.83
CA PHE A 140 -9.58 -2.61 12.08
C PHE A 140 -8.45 -3.06 13.02
N GLU A 141 -7.29 -3.47 12.49
CA GLU A 141 -6.13 -3.97 13.26
C GLU A 141 -4.98 -2.96 13.34
N CYS A 142 -5.29 -1.67 13.21
CA CYS A 142 -4.31 -0.57 13.14
C CYS A 142 -3.25 -0.60 14.25
N VAL A 143 -3.67 -0.86 15.49
CA VAL A 143 -2.77 -0.88 16.67
C VAL A 143 -1.80 -2.05 16.64
N LYS A 144 -2.16 -3.21 16.08
CA LYS A 144 -1.24 -4.35 15.96
C LYS A 144 -0.24 -4.14 14.83
N LEU A 145 -0.69 -3.54 13.73
CA LEU A 145 0.15 -3.18 12.60
C LEU A 145 1.27 -2.21 12.99
N LEU A 146 0.94 -1.13 13.70
CA LEU A 146 1.92 -0.15 14.17
C LEU A 146 2.93 -0.71 15.20
N LYS A 147 2.66 -1.87 15.80
CA LYS A 147 3.55 -2.52 16.77
C LYS A 147 4.54 -3.50 16.14
N ASN A 148 4.27 -3.96 14.92
CA ASN A 148 5.06 -4.98 14.22
C ASN A 148 5.85 -4.38 13.04
N CYS A 149 6.05 -3.07 13.05
CA CYS A 149 6.62 -2.25 11.99
C CYS A 149 7.77 -1.38 12.51
#